data_AF-A0AA42XU25-F1
#
_entry.id   AF-A0AA42XU25-F1
#
_cell.length_a   1.000
_cell.length_b   1.000
_cell.length_c   1.000
_cell.angle_alpha   90.00
_cell.angle_beta   90.00
_cell.angle_gamma   90.00
#
_symmetry.space_group_name_H-M   'P 1'
#
loop_
_entity.id
_entity.type
_entity.pdbx_description
1 polymer ?
#
loop_
_entity_poly.entity_id
_entity_poly.type
_entity_poly.pdbx_seq_one_letter_code
_entity_poly.pdbx_strand_id
1 'polypeptide(L)'
;MGVDCARAGSRDAGGCVSEWRPSGPGNHDAGDLDQRTCRTSLVWVCQLGRGAGWYSVDWLDNGRKTSAWHIVSWIPEPRLGDATAIGYLRHVDAGRSLAWWHDGGNFVGSRARMVTCFELSAQGHGTRLVSRISADASGPSAPVALLVFRVIDSIMACRQLIGLRARVEYCEENRAALRDPETGDRDQYQLL
;
A
#
# COMPACT_ATOMS: atom_id res chain seq x y z
N MET A 1 11.52 3.48 22.44
CA MET A 1 12.61 3.49 21.44
C MET A 1 12.01 3.96 20.13
N GLY A 2 12.07 5.26 19.86
CA GLY A 2 11.58 5.85 18.61
C GLY A 2 12.62 5.65 17.52
N VAL A 3 12.23 5.09 16.38
CA VAL A 3 13.08 5.05 15.19
C VAL A 3 12.85 6.38 14.47
N ASP A 4 13.86 7.23 14.54
CA ASP A 4 13.91 8.51 13.85
C ASP A 4 14.14 8.22 12.35
N CYS A 5 13.10 8.36 11.52
CA CYS A 5 13.20 8.30 10.06
C CYS A 5 13.82 9.60 9.52
N ALA A 6 15.03 9.93 9.97
CA ALA A 6 15.79 11.07 9.48
C ALA A 6 16.65 10.66 8.26
N ARG A 7 16.30 11.24 7.10
CA ARG A 7 17.20 11.55 5.97
C ARG A 7 18.29 10.51 5.65
N ALA A 8 17.90 9.42 4.98
CA ALA A 8 18.82 8.70 4.12
C ALA A 8 18.99 9.49 2.81
N GLY A 9 20.00 10.35 2.76
CA GLY A 9 20.52 10.90 1.52
C GLY A 9 21.20 9.78 0.73
N SER A 10 20.45 9.11 -0.13
CA SER A 10 20.99 8.24 -1.17
C SER A 10 20.20 8.51 -2.43
N ARG A 11 20.91 9.00 -3.45
CA ARG A 11 20.42 8.99 -4.82
C ARG A 11 20.17 7.52 -5.19
N ASP A 12 19.08 7.28 -5.90
CA ASP A 12 18.63 5.99 -6.45
C ASP A 12 17.91 5.02 -5.47
N ALA A 13 16.74 5.46 -4.98
CA ALA A 13 15.64 4.55 -4.65
C ALA A 13 14.58 4.66 -5.75
N GLY A 14 14.32 3.56 -6.47
CA GLY A 14 13.25 3.47 -7.46
C GLY A 14 11.89 3.57 -6.78
N GLY A 15 11.39 4.78 -6.60
CA GLY A 15 10.04 5.04 -6.10
C GLY A 15 9.09 5.32 -7.26
N CYS A 16 7.94 4.63 -7.29
CA CYS A 16 6.84 4.99 -8.18
C CYS A 16 5.99 6.07 -7.51
N VAL A 17 5.87 7.24 -8.14
CA VAL A 17 5.06 8.36 -7.66
C VAL A 17 3.80 8.44 -8.51
N SER A 18 2.62 8.22 -7.91
CA SER A 18 1.33 8.47 -8.54
C SER A 18 0.74 9.79 -8.02
N GLU A 19 0.53 10.76 -8.92
CA GLU A 19 -0.19 12.00 -8.64
C GLU A 19 -1.68 11.83 -8.99
N TRP A 20 -2.57 12.29 -8.11
CA TRP A 20 -4.02 12.25 -8.30
C TRP A 20 -4.62 13.65 -8.24
N ARG A 21 -5.54 13.94 -9.17
CA ARG A 21 -6.36 15.16 -9.20
C ARG A 21 -7.80 14.77 -9.52
N PRO A 22 -8.79 15.07 -8.68
CA PRO A 22 -10.19 14.90 -9.03
C PRO A 22 -10.71 16.08 -9.86
N SER A 23 -11.73 15.80 -10.65
CA SER A 23 -12.40 16.75 -11.53
C SER A 23 -13.70 17.22 -10.86
N GLY A 24 -13.75 18.42 -10.27
CA GLY A 24 -15.00 18.95 -9.70
C GLY A 24 -14.91 20.38 -9.14
N PRO A 25 -16.00 21.18 -9.14
CA PRO A 25 -15.92 22.63 -9.08
C PRO A 25 -16.01 23.23 -7.66
N GLY A 26 -15.21 24.28 -7.43
CA GLY A 26 -15.66 25.52 -6.77
C GLY A 26 -15.90 25.53 -5.26
N ASN A 27 -14.83 25.73 -4.49
CA ASN A 27 -14.68 26.73 -3.42
C ASN A 27 -15.72 26.78 -2.27
N HIS A 28 -15.59 25.89 -1.27
CA HIS A 28 -15.79 26.18 0.17
C HIS A 28 -15.07 25.08 1.00
N ASP A 29 -14.40 25.45 2.10
CA ASP A 29 -13.70 24.56 3.07
C ASP A 29 -12.66 23.57 2.54
N ALA A 30 -11.65 24.09 1.81
CA ALA A 30 -10.55 23.27 1.27
C ALA A 30 -9.81 22.46 2.34
N GLY A 31 -9.54 23.03 3.53
CA GLY A 31 -8.70 22.36 4.55
C GLY A 31 -9.33 21.12 5.21
N ASP A 32 -10.66 21.06 5.32
CA ASP A 32 -11.38 19.94 5.94
C ASP A 32 -11.75 18.86 4.90
N LEU A 33 -12.06 19.26 3.67
CA LEU A 33 -12.19 18.32 2.54
C LEU A 33 -10.87 17.59 2.25
N ASP A 34 -9.75 18.31 2.26
CA ASP A 34 -8.42 17.76 2.00
C ASP A 34 -8.04 16.65 3.01
N GLN A 35 -8.38 16.83 4.29
CA GLN A 35 -8.12 15.83 5.33
C GLN A 35 -9.05 14.63 5.24
N ARG A 36 -10.33 14.83 4.85
CA ARG A 36 -11.28 13.72 4.67
C ARG A 36 -10.86 12.82 3.51
N THR A 37 -10.43 13.39 2.38
CA THR A 37 -9.96 12.61 1.23
C THR A 37 -8.72 11.79 1.57
N CYS A 38 -7.73 12.39 2.25
CA CYS A 38 -6.55 11.67 2.72
C CYS A 38 -6.90 10.52 3.67
N ARG A 39 -7.83 10.75 4.61
CA ARG A 39 -8.32 9.70 5.51
C ARG A 39 -8.97 8.56 4.75
N THR A 40 -9.83 8.84 3.78
CA THR A 40 -10.49 7.81 2.95
C THR A 40 -9.45 6.99 2.19
N SER A 41 -8.51 7.64 1.49
CA SER A 41 -7.44 6.95 0.77
C SER A 41 -6.55 6.10 1.69
N LEU A 42 -6.31 6.54 2.92
CA LEU A 42 -5.53 5.75 3.88
C LEU A 42 -6.25 4.45 4.27
N VAL A 43 -7.58 4.43 4.39
CA VAL A 43 -8.33 3.19 4.66
C VAL A 43 -8.02 2.13 3.59
N TRP A 44 -7.91 2.54 2.32
CA TRP A 44 -7.48 1.67 1.22
C TRP A 44 -6.02 1.22 1.33
N VAL A 45 -5.11 2.02 1.87
CA VAL A 45 -3.73 1.53 2.07
C VAL A 45 -3.69 0.58 3.28
N CYS A 46 -4.50 0.83 4.29
CA CYS A 46 -4.52 0.06 5.54
C CYS A 46 -4.96 -1.39 5.36
N GLN A 47 -5.85 -1.71 4.41
CA GLN A 47 -6.26 -3.11 4.18
C GLN A 47 -5.33 -3.90 3.24
N LEU A 48 -4.23 -3.29 2.75
CA LEU A 48 -3.19 -4.00 2.01
C LEU A 48 -2.62 -5.14 2.85
N GLY A 49 -2.52 -6.33 2.26
CA GLY A 49 -2.05 -7.53 2.97
C GLY A 49 -3.01 -8.10 4.02
N ARG A 50 -4.13 -7.42 4.31
CA ARG A 50 -5.13 -7.80 5.32
C ARG A 50 -6.40 -8.40 4.73
N GLY A 51 -6.40 -8.68 3.43
CA GLY A 51 -7.44 -9.44 2.77
C GLY A 51 -8.33 -8.75 1.78
N ALA A 52 -8.19 -7.43 1.63
CA ALA A 52 -8.80 -6.76 0.49
C ALA A 52 -8.13 -7.11 -0.85
N GLY A 53 -6.95 -7.76 -0.81
CA GLY A 53 -6.32 -8.36 -1.97
C GLY A 53 -5.74 -7.37 -2.98
N TRP A 54 -5.54 -6.09 -2.62
CA TRP A 54 -5.05 -5.04 -3.54
C TRP A 54 -3.57 -5.20 -3.90
N TYR A 55 -3.23 -6.31 -4.53
CA TYR A 55 -1.92 -6.61 -5.08
C TYR A 55 -1.85 -6.19 -6.55
N SER A 56 -0.63 -6.22 -7.10
CA SER A 56 -0.33 -5.87 -8.48
C SER A 56 -0.94 -6.82 -9.51
N VAL A 57 -0.89 -8.13 -9.25
CA VAL A 57 -1.41 -9.18 -10.13
C VAL A 57 -2.07 -10.25 -9.28
N ASP A 58 -3.40 -10.27 -9.23
CA ASP A 58 -4.18 -11.20 -8.39
C ASP A 58 -3.80 -12.68 -8.59
N TRP A 59 -3.56 -13.09 -9.84
CA TRP A 59 -3.16 -14.47 -10.16
C TRP A 59 -1.81 -14.88 -9.55
N LEU A 60 -0.90 -13.92 -9.34
CA LEU A 60 0.45 -14.16 -8.84
C LEU A 60 0.55 -13.88 -7.34
N ASP A 61 0.01 -12.74 -6.91
CA ASP A 61 0.29 -12.14 -5.59
C ASP A 61 -0.87 -12.34 -4.60
N ASN A 62 -2.07 -12.62 -5.10
CA ASN A 62 -3.28 -12.76 -4.31
C ASN A 62 -3.81 -14.21 -4.32
N GLY A 63 -2.94 -15.18 -4.61
CA GLY A 63 -3.34 -16.60 -4.65
C GLY A 63 -4.47 -16.90 -5.65
N ARG A 64 -4.55 -16.15 -6.76
CA ARG A 64 -5.63 -16.22 -7.78
C ARG A 64 -6.99 -15.76 -7.30
N LYS A 65 -7.06 -15.08 -6.16
CA LYS A 65 -8.28 -14.46 -5.66
C LYS A 65 -8.36 -13.05 -6.21
N THR A 66 -9.56 -12.62 -6.60
CA THR A 66 -9.77 -11.27 -7.12
C THR A 66 -9.71 -10.26 -5.97
N SER A 67 -9.00 -9.13 -6.14
CA SER A 67 -9.02 -8.08 -5.13
C SER A 67 -10.42 -7.49 -4.97
N ALA A 68 -10.76 -7.07 -3.76
CA ALA A 68 -11.96 -6.30 -3.48
C ALA A 68 -11.96 -4.98 -4.28
N TRP A 69 -13.14 -4.55 -4.70
CA TRP A 69 -13.37 -3.25 -5.35
C TRP A 69 -14.00 -2.22 -4.41
N HIS A 70 -14.06 -2.54 -3.12
CA HIS A 70 -14.63 -1.74 -2.04
C HIS A 70 -13.81 -1.92 -0.75
N ILE A 71 -14.04 -1.06 0.24
CA ILE A 71 -13.51 -1.23 1.60
C ILE A 71 -14.24 -2.39 2.27
N VAL A 72 -13.48 -3.39 2.72
CA VAL A 72 -14.02 -4.60 3.36
C VAL A 72 -14.33 -4.30 4.82
N SER A 73 -15.58 -4.49 5.25
CA SER A 73 -16.04 -3.94 6.54
C SER A 73 -15.60 -4.77 7.76
N TRP A 74 -15.39 -6.07 7.58
CA TRP A 74 -14.95 -6.96 8.67
C TRP A 74 -13.44 -6.89 8.95
N ILE A 75 -12.64 -6.24 8.08
CA ILE A 75 -11.20 -6.05 8.34
C ILE A 75 -11.06 -5.00 9.45
N PRO A 76 -10.49 -5.37 10.62
CA PRO A 76 -10.34 -4.42 11.71
C PRO A 76 -9.32 -3.34 11.36
N GLU A 77 -9.45 -2.17 11.99
CA GLU A 77 -8.46 -1.10 11.88
C GLU A 77 -7.04 -1.61 12.18
N PRO A 78 -6.03 -1.12 11.45
CA PRO A 78 -4.66 -1.58 11.60
C PRO A 78 -4.07 -1.19 12.94
N ARG A 79 -3.43 -2.15 13.60
CA ARG A 79 -2.71 -1.96 14.86
C ARG A 79 -1.23 -2.25 14.66
N LEU A 80 -0.39 -1.49 15.35
CA LEU A 80 1.04 -1.75 15.36
C LEU A 80 1.31 -3.19 15.80
N GLY A 81 2.16 -3.89 15.04
CA GLY A 81 2.47 -5.29 15.25
C GLY A 81 1.61 -6.27 14.46
N ASP A 82 0.51 -5.83 13.83
CA ASP A 82 -0.32 -6.72 13.02
C ASP A 82 0.51 -7.40 11.92
N ALA A 83 0.36 -8.71 11.81
CA ALA A 83 0.99 -9.52 10.77
C ALA A 83 0.08 -9.62 9.53
N THR A 84 0.70 -9.56 8.36
CA THR A 84 0.03 -9.67 7.05
C THR A 84 0.89 -10.45 6.07
N ALA A 85 0.33 -10.78 4.92
CA ALA A 85 1.10 -11.40 3.83
C ALA A 85 2.24 -10.52 3.29
N ILE A 86 2.27 -9.22 3.61
CA ILE A 86 3.33 -8.28 3.20
C ILE A 86 4.27 -7.89 4.35
N GLY A 87 4.12 -8.54 5.51
CA GLY A 87 4.95 -8.33 6.70
C GLY A 87 4.18 -7.77 7.90
N TYR A 88 4.93 -7.24 8.86
CA TYR A 88 4.40 -6.69 10.11
C TYR A 88 4.18 -5.19 10.01
N LEU A 89 3.06 -4.68 10.53
CA LEU A 89 2.84 -3.24 10.63
C LEU A 89 3.79 -2.65 11.68
N ARG A 90 4.67 -1.75 11.26
CA ARG A 90 5.65 -1.12 12.16
C ARG A 90 5.45 0.37 12.34
N HIS A 91 4.69 1.00 11.45
CA HIS A 91 4.33 2.40 11.55
C HIS A 91 2.90 2.61 11.05
N VAL A 92 2.14 3.44 11.75
CA VAL A 92 0.85 3.95 11.31
C VAL A 92 0.66 5.35 11.88
N ASP A 93 0.40 6.30 11.00
CA ASP A 93 -0.07 7.64 11.31
C ASP A 93 -1.43 7.81 10.62
N ALA A 94 -2.49 7.81 11.45
CA ALA A 94 -3.87 7.81 11.03
C ALA A 94 -4.24 9.11 10.30
N GLY A 95 -4.04 9.09 8.99
CA GLY A 95 -4.37 10.14 8.01
C GLY A 95 -3.21 10.46 7.06
N ARG A 96 -2.01 9.93 7.30
CA ARG A 96 -0.79 10.38 6.60
C ARG A 96 0.13 9.27 6.13
N SER A 97 0.37 8.22 6.91
CA SER A 97 1.39 7.24 6.50
C SER A 97 1.25 5.90 7.19
N LEU A 98 1.82 4.87 6.58
CA LEU A 98 2.01 3.56 7.20
C LEU A 98 3.23 2.84 6.63
N ALA A 99 3.80 1.91 7.40
CA ALA A 99 4.92 1.10 6.94
C ALA A 99 4.82 -0.37 7.39
N TRP A 100 5.05 -1.27 6.44
CA TRP A 100 5.13 -2.71 6.63
C TRP A 100 6.58 -3.17 6.58
N TRP A 101 6.98 -4.03 7.52
CA TRP A 101 8.31 -4.62 7.55
C TRP A 101 8.22 -6.14 7.34
N HIS A 102 8.84 -6.61 6.28
CA HIS A 102 9.13 -8.01 6.04
C HIS A 102 10.55 -8.34 6.55
N ASP A 103 10.63 -9.17 7.60
CA ASP A 103 11.85 -9.43 8.38
C ASP A 103 12.75 -10.54 7.78
N GLY A 104 12.29 -11.25 6.76
CA GLY A 104 13.14 -12.04 5.90
C GLY A 104 12.40 -13.04 5.02
N GLY A 105 12.79 -13.15 3.76
CA GLY A 105 12.33 -14.18 2.84
C GLY A 105 13.46 -14.64 1.93
N ASN A 106 13.32 -15.83 1.36
CA ASN A 106 14.25 -16.29 0.33
C ASN A 106 13.88 -15.64 -1.01
N PHE A 107 14.81 -14.89 -1.60
CA PHE A 107 14.66 -14.28 -2.91
C PHE A 107 15.92 -14.49 -3.73
N VAL A 108 15.81 -15.20 -4.85
CA VAL A 108 16.94 -15.50 -5.76
C VAL A 108 18.15 -16.09 -5.00
N GLY A 109 17.88 -17.02 -4.06
CA GLY A 109 18.92 -17.69 -3.26
C GLY A 109 19.57 -16.82 -2.17
N SER A 110 19.09 -15.59 -1.94
CA SER A 110 19.52 -14.72 -0.85
C SER A 110 18.41 -14.55 0.19
N ARG A 111 18.79 -14.27 1.44
CA ARG A 111 17.84 -13.83 2.45
C ARG A 111 17.65 -12.32 2.29
N ALA A 112 16.46 -11.90 1.86
CA ALA A 112 16.10 -10.50 1.65
C ALA A 112 15.14 -10.01 2.74
N ARG A 113 15.33 -8.78 3.20
CA ARG A 113 14.41 -8.06 4.09
C ARG A 113 13.91 -6.82 3.35
N MET A 114 12.69 -6.39 3.65
CA MET A 114 12.06 -5.30 2.92
C MET A 114 11.17 -4.47 3.83
N VAL A 115 11.16 -3.16 3.59
CA VAL A 115 10.22 -2.22 4.18
C VAL A 115 9.45 -1.54 3.06
N THR A 116 8.13 -1.57 3.15
CA THR A 116 7.22 -0.86 2.24
C THR A 116 6.52 0.24 3.02
N CYS A 117 6.73 1.49 2.60
CA CYS A 117 6.16 2.68 3.20
C CYS A 117 5.20 3.35 2.24
N PHE A 118 4.07 3.82 2.77
CA PHE A 118 3.11 4.63 2.05
C PHE A 118 2.96 5.98 2.76
N GLU A 119 2.97 7.05 1.98
CA GLU A 119 2.79 8.43 2.45
C GLU A 119 1.68 9.09 1.64
N LEU A 120 0.73 9.69 2.34
CA LEU A 120 -0.41 10.41 1.80
C LEU A 120 -0.28 11.88 2.17
N SER A 121 -0.51 12.74 1.19
CA SER A 121 -0.56 14.18 1.38
C SER A 121 -1.67 14.77 0.52
N ALA A 122 -2.42 15.73 1.08
CA ALA A 122 -3.37 16.51 0.30
C ALA A 122 -2.65 17.26 -0.84
N GLN A 123 -3.26 17.32 -2.01
CA GLN A 123 -2.73 17.99 -3.19
C GLN A 123 -3.87 18.64 -4.00
N GLY A 124 -4.17 19.90 -3.71
CA GLY A 124 -5.31 20.60 -4.31
C GLY A 124 -6.60 19.89 -3.92
N HIS A 125 -7.48 19.60 -4.88
CA HIS A 125 -8.66 18.77 -4.62
C HIS A 125 -8.33 17.29 -4.37
N GLY A 126 -7.05 16.91 -4.44
CA GLY A 126 -6.55 15.55 -4.50
C GLY A 126 -5.89 14.99 -3.24
N THR A 127 -5.66 13.68 -3.20
CA THR A 127 -4.66 13.01 -2.36
C THR A 127 -3.52 12.46 -3.20
N ARG A 128 -2.29 12.87 -2.91
CA ARG A 128 -1.09 12.25 -3.45
C ARG A 128 -0.72 11.04 -2.60
N LEU A 129 -0.57 9.88 -3.23
CA LEU A 129 -0.05 8.66 -2.59
C LEU A 129 1.35 8.37 -3.14
N VAL A 130 2.32 8.28 -2.24
CA VAL A 130 3.70 7.89 -2.54
C VAL A 130 3.97 6.53 -1.91
N SER A 131 4.38 5.56 -2.73
CA SER A 131 4.93 4.29 -2.24
C SER A 131 6.45 4.32 -2.32
N ARG A 132 7.11 3.92 -1.24
CA ARG A 132 8.57 3.75 -1.17
C ARG A 132 8.87 2.37 -0.64
N ILE A 133 9.73 1.65 -1.36
CA ILE A 133 10.15 0.32 -0.99
C ILE A 133 11.67 0.31 -0.85
N SER A 134 12.14 -0.22 0.27
CA SER A 134 13.56 -0.38 0.57
C SER A 134 13.81 -1.82 0.93
N ALA A 135 14.87 -2.41 0.36
CA ALA A 135 15.24 -3.79 0.63
C ALA A 135 16.74 -3.92 0.85
N ASP A 136 17.10 -4.87 1.71
CA ASP A 136 18.46 -5.38 1.83
C ASP A 136 18.47 -6.89 1.62
N ALA A 137 19.65 -7.41 1.29
CA ALA A 137 19.84 -8.84 1.07
C ALA A 137 21.19 -9.28 1.62
N SER A 138 21.24 -10.54 2.06
CA SER A 138 22.45 -11.20 2.54
C SER A 138 22.65 -12.53 1.82
N GLY A 139 23.91 -12.86 1.52
CA GLY A 139 24.32 -14.07 0.85
C GLY A 139 25.10 -13.82 -0.45
N PRO A 140 25.63 -14.88 -1.09
CA PRO A 140 26.47 -14.75 -2.27
C PRO A 140 25.76 -14.15 -3.49
N SER A 141 24.44 -14.35 -3.60
CA SER A 141 23.63 -13.80 -4.69
C SER A 141 23.00 -12.44 -4.39
N ALA A 142 23.33 -11.80 -3.26
CA ALA A 142 22.65 -10.59 -2.81
C ALA A 142 22.66 -9.43 -3.82
N PRO A 143 23.78 -9.13 -4.53
CA PRO A 143 23.77 -8.07 -5.54
C PRO A 143 22.81 -8.35 -6.70
N VAL A 144 22.78 -9.61 -7.18
CA VAL A 144 21.87 -10.04 -8.24
C VAL A 144 20.42 -10.01 -7.75
N ALA A 145 20.18 -10.49 -6.53
CA ALA A 145 18.86 -10.46 -5.89
C ALA A 145 18.34 -9.02 -5.80
N LEU A 146 19.14 -8.06 -5.33
CA LEU A 146 18.71 -6.66 -5.23
C LEU A 146 18.47 -6.00 -6.59
N LEU A 147 19.25 -6.36 -7.63
CA LEU A 147 19.01 -5.87 -8.99
C LEU A 147 17.66 -6.36 -9.53
N VAL A 148 17.41 -7.67 -9.44
CA VAL A 148 16.15 -8.28 -9.88
C VAL A 148 14.97 -7.72 -9.09
N PHE A 149 15.15 -7.56 -7.76
CA PHE A 149 14.16 -6.98 -6.88
C PHE A 149 13.75 -5.59 -7.35
N ARG A 150 14.69 -4.68 -7.60
CA ARG A 150 14.39 -3.29 -8.03
C ARG A 150 13.53 -3.24 -9.29
N VAL A 151 13.80 -4.12 -10.26
CA VAL A 151 13.06 -4.15 -11.54
C VAL A 151 11.64 -4.67 -11.32
N ILE A 152 11.50 -5.82 -10.64
CA ILE A 152 10.20 -6.43 -10.37
C ILE A 152 9.36 -5.50 -9.50
N ASP A 153 9.93 -5.01 -8.40
CA ASP A 153 9.27 -4.14 -7.44
C ASP A 153 8.75 -2.86 -8.08
N SER A 154 9.53 -2.20 -8.94
CA SER A 154 9.09 -0.99 -9.65
C SER A 154 7.82 -1.25 -10.50
N ILE A 155 7.79 -2.36 -11.23
CA ILE A 155 6.64 -2.75 -12.06
C ILE A 155 5.43 -3.06 -11.17
N MET A 156 5.64 -3.84 -10.11
CA MET A 156 4.58 -4.27 -9.19
C MET A 156 4.00 -3.08 -8.42
N ALA A 157 4.84 -2.22 -7.86
CA ALA A 157 4.43 -1.01 -7.17
C ALA A 157 3.60 -0.10 -8.08
N CYS A 158 4.01 0.14 -9.31
CA CYS A 158 3.22 0.95 -10.23
C CYS A 158 1.87 0.30 -10.58
N ARG A 159 1.82 -1.02 -10.82
CA ARG A 159 0.55 -1.73 -11.09
C ARG A 159 -0.39 -1.67 -9.88
N GLN A 160 0.15 -1.88 -8.68
CA GLN A 160 -0.62 -1.79 -7.43
C GLN A 160 -1.19 -0.39 -7.23
N LEU A 161 -0.39 0.66 -7.41
CA LEU A 161 -0.84 2.04 -7.26
C LEU A 161 -1.91 2.44 -8.29
N ILE A 162 -1.75 2.04 -9.55
CA ILE A 162 -2.76 2.25 -10.60
C ILE A 162 -4.07 1.51 -10.24
N GLY A 163 -3.96 0.26 -9.78
CA GLY A 163 -5.11 -0.52 -9.36
C GLY A 163 -5.83 0.07 -8.15
N LEU A 164 -5.08 0.57 -7.16
CA LEU A 164 -5.65 1.22 -5.98
C LEU A 164 -6.38 2.51 -6.37
N ARG A 165 -5.75 3.32 -7.22
CA ARG A 165 -6.34 4.55 -7.78
C ARG A 165 -7.68 4.26 -8.45
N ALA A 166 -7.73 3.29 -9.37
CA ALA A 166 -8.96 2.97 -10.09
C ALA A 166 -10.10 2.55 -9.16
N ARG A 167 -9.80 1.86 -8.06
CA ARG A 167 -10.82 1.43 -7.07
C ARG A 167 -11.32 2.58 -6.21
N VAL A 168 -10.42 3.47 -5.79
CA VAL A 168 -10.78 4.70 -5.06
C VAL A 168 -11.68 5.56 -5.94
N GLU A 169 -11.27 5.83 -7.18
CA GLU A 169 -12.03 6.63 -8.15
C GLU A 169 -13.40 6.00 -8.42
N TYR A 170 -13.45 4.69 -8.66
CA TYR A 170 -14.72 3.96 -8.84
C TYR A 170 -15.67 4.12 -7.65
N CYS A 171 -15.16 4.01 -6.42
CA CYS A 171 -15.99 4.17 -5.22
C CYS A 171 -16.46 5.62 -5.01
N GLU A 172 -15.62 6.61 -5.29
CA GLU A 172 -15.98 8.03 -5.16
C GLU A 172 -17.04 8.44 -6.19
N GLU A 173 -16.87 8.03 -7.45
CA GLU A 173 -17.80 8.33 -8.54
C GLU A 173 -19.17 7.66 -8.33
N ASN A 174 -19.17 6.41 -7.86
CA ASN A 174 -20.41 5.67 -7.67
C ASN A 174 -21.12 5.97 -6.34
N ARG A 175 -20.52 6.75 -5.42
CA ARG A 175 -21.02 7.17 -4.07
C ARG A 175 -21.70 6.09 -3.19
N ALA A 176 -21.83 4.86 -3.66
CA ALA A 176 -22.75 3.87 -3.15
C ALA A 176 -22.48 2.51 -3.83
N ALA A 177 -21.42 1.83 -3.43
CA ALA A 177 -21.32 0.38 -3.66
C ALA A 177 -20.79 -0.33 -2.41
N LEU A 178 -21.33 0.04 -1.23
CA LEU A 178 -21.37 -0.80 -0.03
C LEU A 178 -22.42 -1.93 -0.18
N ARG A 179 -22.76 -2.34 -1.40
CA ARG A 179 -23.95 -3.15 -1.72
C ARG A 179 -23.69 -4.39 -2.57
N ASP A 180 -22.44 -4.73 -2.85
CA ASP A 180 -22.10 -6.05 -3.38
C ASP A 180 -21.64 -6.94 -2.21
N PRO A 181 -21.91 -8.26 -2.22
CA PRO A 181 -21.48 -9.14 -1.13
C PRO A 181 -19.97 -9.00 -0.95
N GLU A 182 -19.56 -8.89 0.31
CA GLU A 182 -18.14 -8.73 0.66
C GLU A 182 -17.33 -9.84 0.00
N THR A 183 -16.58 -9.49 -1.04
CA THR A 183 -15.66 -10.42 -1.68
C THR A 183 -14.42 -10.49 -0.81
N GLY A 184 -14.24 -11.63 -0.15
CA GLY A 184 -13.20 -11.86 0.84
C GLY A 184 -13.61 -13.04 1.70
N ASP A 185 -13.10 -14.22 1.38
CA ASP A 185 -13.38 -15.41 2.18
C ASP A 185 -12.60 -15.31 3.50
N ARG A 186 -13.23 -15.61 4.64
CA ARG A 186 -12.61 -15.45 5.98
C ARG A 186 -11.38 -16.36 6.16
N ASP A 187 -11.29 -17.39 5.33
CA ASP A 187 -10.21 -18.37 5.28
C ASP A 187 -9.01 -17.92 4.42
N GLN A 188 -9.10 -16.75 3.76
CA GLN A 188 -8.00 -16.18 2.98
C GLN A 188 -6.77 -15.84 3.83
N TYR A 189 -6.84 -15.94 5.16
CA TYR A 189 -5.91 -15.29 6.07
C TYR A 189 -5.19 -16.30 6.96
N GLN A 190 -3.95 -16.60 6.59
CA GLN A 190 -2.96 -17.12 7.53
C GLN A 190 -2.62 -16.01 8.53
N LEU A 191 -3.46 -15.89 9.56
CA LEU A 191 -2.99 -15.55 10.89
C LEU A 191 -2.19 -16.76 11.36
N LEU A 192 -0.87 -16.72 11.18
CA LEU A 192 0.05 -17.57 11.94
C LEU A 192 0.41 -16.84 13.24
#